data_AF-A0A238JF50-F1
#
_entry.id   AF-A0A238JF50-F1
#
_cell.length_a   1.000
_cell.length_b   1.000
_cell.length_c   1.000
_cell.angle_alpha   90.00
_cell.angle_beta   90.00
_cell.angle_gamma   90.00
#
_symmetry.space_group_name_H-M   'P 1'
#
loop_
_entity.id
_entity.type
_entity.pdbx_description
1 polymer ?
#
loop_
_entity_poly.entity_id
_entity_poly.type
_entity_poly.pdbx_seq_one_letter_code
_entity_poly.pdbx_strand_id
1 'polypeptide(L)'
;MTSVLSLCRLGWASFASTLSLSAAVHAACTDDAMIVFDGSGSMAEMGFNMIDEPRIFEAQRALRDVMPKIAPNRRIGLIVYGPKLASAPQACAGVDLRFGPRPDAAQSVVDAINALEPEGNTALTEAVSMAADVLDYRVKPGTIVLITDGKETCGGAPCALANHLYAEGIETTVHVIGYKVRGEHFHWPGESDGDYARTDSTAKCLATQTGGEYVNAETVDQLIEAMNRMLGCNLLF
;
A
#
# COMPACT_ATOMS: atom_id res chain seq x y z
N MET A 1 -23.12 -79.17 -35.36
CA MET A 1 -21.92 -78.42 -34.93
C MET A 1 -21.85 -77.13 -35.73
N THR A 2 -21.55 -76.02 -35.04
CA THR A 2 -21.23 -74.65 -35.53
C THR A 2 -22.35 -73.87 -36.24
N SER A 3 -22.92 -72.85 -35.57
CA SER A 3 -22.65 -71.39 -35.72
C SER A 3 -23.72 -70.77 -36.63
N VAL A 4 -24.47 -69.72 -36.26
CA VAL A 4 -24.07 -68.29 -36.22
C VAL A 4 -25.07 -67.55 -35.32
N LEU A 5 -24.60 -66.70 -34.39
CA LEU A 5 -25.45 -65.74 -33.69
C LEU A 5 -24.90 -64.32 -33.88
N SER A 6 -25.84 -63.44 -34.18
CA SER A 6 -25.72 -62.10 -34.72
C SER A 6 -25.07 -61.12 -33.76
N LEU A 7 -24.24 -60.22 -34.33
CA LEU A 7 -23.71 -59.04 -33.66
C LEU A 7 -24.85 -58.07 -33.30
N CYS A 8 -24.88 -57.60 -32.06
CA CYS A 8 -25.54 -56.35 -31.70
C CYS A 8 -24.47 -55.38 -31.16
N ARG A 9 -24.21 -54.32 -31.93
CA ARG A 9 -23.29 -53.24 -31.58
C ARG A 9 -24.00 -52.27 -30.64
N LEU A 10 -23.47 -52.05 -29.44
CA LEU A 10 -23.74 -50.82 -28.68
C LEU A 10 -22.42 -50.05 -28.57
N GLY A 11 -22.37 -48.89 -29.24
CA GLY A 11 -21.28 -47.94 -29.10
C GLY A 11 -21.42 -47.16 -27.81
N TRP A 12 -20.40 -47.21 -26.96
CA TRP A 12 -20.24 -46.27 -25.86
C TRP A 12 -19.37 -45.11 -26.33
N ALA A 13 -19.98 -43.94 -26.45
CA ALA A 13 -19.25 -42.68 -26.59
C ALA A 13 -18.70 -42.29 -25.21
N SER A 14 -17.41 -42.46 -25.01
CA SER A 14 -16.71 -41.95 -23.82
C SER A 14 -16.46 -40.45 -23.99
N PHE A 15 -17.22 -39.63 -23.27
CA PHE A 15 -16.91 -38.22 -23.05
C PHE A 15 -15.70 -38.13 -22.11
N ALA A 16 -14.53 -37.81 -22.64
CA ALA A 16 -13.35 -37.46 -21.84
C ALA A 16 -13.46 -36.00 -21.40
N SER A 17 -14.03 -35.76 -20.22
CA SER A 17 -14.01 -34.45 -19.57
C SER A 17 -12.61 -34.12 -19.07
N THR A 18 -11.91 -33.22 -19.76
CA THR A 18 -10.66 -32.62 -19.29
C THR A 18 -10.97 -31.55 -18.24
N LEU A 19 -10.93 -31.91 -16.96
CA LEU A 19 -10.89 -30.92 -15.88
C LEU A 19 -9.56 -30.16 -15.98
N SER A 20 -9.59 -28.95 -16.53
CA SER A 20 -8.50 -28.00 -16.37
C SER A 20 -8.54 -27.47 -14.94
N LEU A 21 -7.67 -27.98 -14.08
CA LEU A 21 -7.44 -27.45 -12.74
C LEU A 21 -6.62 -26.16 -12.89
N SER A 22 -7.29 -25.02 -13.03
CA SER A 22 -6.64 -23.73 -12.79
C SER A 22 -6.34 -23.64 -11.30
N ALA A 23 -5.12 -24.00 -10.90
CA ALA A 23 -4.60 -23.65 -9.60
C ALA A 23 -4.47 -22.12 -9.57
N ALA A 24 -5.43 -21.45 -8.92
CA ALA A 24 -5.24 -20.07 -8.51
C ALA A 24 -4.00 -20.05 -7.61
N VAL A 25 -2.91 -19.45 -8.09
CA VAL A 25 -1.73 -19.15 -7.29
C VAL A 25 -2.21 -18.20 -6.19
N HIS A 26 -2.51 -18.75 -5.03
CA HIS A 26 -2.76 -17.97 -3.84
C HIS A 26 -1.43 -17.32 -3.49
N ALA A 27 -1.33 -16.00 -3.65
CA ALA A 27 -0.24 -15.25 -3.05
C ALA A 27 -0.41 -15.37 -1.53
N ALA A 28 0.21 -16.40 -0.95
CA ALA A 28 0.46 -16.41 0.48
C ALA A 28 1.31 -15.17 0.78
N CYS A 29 0.92 -14.34 1.75
CA CYS A 29 1.75 -13.22 2.21
C CYS A 29 3.02 -13.73 2.92
N THR A 30 3.93 -14.37 2.19
CA THR A 30 5.23 -14.76 2.73
C THR A 30 6.16 -13.56 2.85
N ASP A 31 5.86 -12.48 2.14
CA ASP A 31 6.78 -11.38 1.96
C ASP A 31 6.62 -10.35 3.08
N ASP A 32 7.76 -9.87 3.58
CA ASP A 32 7.83 -8.81 4.56
C ASP A 32 7.13 -7.53 4.02
N ALA A 33 6.47 -6.76 4.90
CA ALA A 33 5.89 -5.48 4.53
C ALA A 33 6.46 -4.32 5.34
N MET A 34 6.57 -3.16 4.68
CA MET A 34 6.85 -1.88 5.30
C MET A 34 5.64 -0.96 5.18
N ILE A 35 5.19 -0.42 6.31
CA ILE A 35 4.27 0.72 6.34
C ILE A 35 5.13 1.99 6.25
N VAL A 36 4.79 2.85 5.31
CA VAL A 36 5.38 4.18 5.18
C VAL A 36 4.29 5.19 5.52
N PHE A 37 4.40 5.81 6.68
CA PHE A 37 3.36 6.65 7.25
C PHE A 37 3.72 8.14 7.18
N ASP A 38 2.82 8.92 6.60
CA ASP A 38 2.89 10.38 6.56
C ASP A 38 2.52 10.99 7.93
N GLY A 39 3.49 11.61 8.57
CA GLY A 39 3.31 12.45 9.76
C GLY A 39 3.62 13.92 9.47
N SER A 40 3.54 14.35 8.20
CA SER A 40 3.81 15.74 7.83
C SER A 40 2.75 16.70 8.37
N GLY A 41 3.04 18.00 8.32
CA GLY A 41 2.16 19.03 8.90
C GLY A 41 0.73 19.03 8.34
N SER A 42 0.49 18.58 7.10
CA SER A 42 -0.85 18.47 6.51
C SER A 42 -1.77 17.50 7.27
N MET A 43 -1.19 16.49 7.93
CA MET A 43 -1.93 15.53 8.75
C MET A 43 -2.52 16.15 10.02
N ALA A 44 -2.16 17.39 10.37
CA ALA A 44 -2.81 18.18 11.41
C ALA A 44 -4.13 18.83 10.96
N GLU A 45 -4.44 18.85 9.66
CA GLU A 45 -5.68 19.44 9.17
C GLU A 45 -6.91 18.70 9.71
N MET A 46 -8.00 19.45 9.94
CA MET A 46 -9.27 18.90 10.43
C MET A 46 -10.12 18.35 9.28
N GLY A 47 -11.06 17.45 9.61
CA GLY A 47 -12.08 16.96 8.70
C GLY A 47 -13.07 18.03 8.18
N PHE A 48 -13.98 17.61 7.30
CA PHE A 48 -14.84 18.50 6.50
C PHE A 48 -15.83 19.34 7.32
N ASN A 49 -16.13 18.93 8.54
CA ASN A 49 -16.81 19.74 9.53
C ASN A 49 -15.75 20.17 10.54
N MET A 50 -15.66 21.47 10.85
CA MET A 50 -14.78 22.05 11.89
C MET A 50 -15.06 21.53 13.34
N ILE A 51 -15.73 20.38 13.45
CA ILE A 51 -16.04 19.58 14.63
C ILE A 51 -15.16 18.30 14.65
N ASP A 52 -14.51 17.95 13.54
CA ASP A 52 -13.71 16.73 13.39
C ASP A 52 -12.28 16.87 13.93
N GLU A 53 -11.75 15.74 14.37
CA GLU A 53 -10.38 15.58 14.83
C GLU A 53 -9.35 15.65 13.67
N PRO A 54 -8.08 16.00 13.93
CA PRO A 54 -7.00 15.92 12.95
C PRO A 54 -6.92 14.60 12.18
N ARG A 55 -6.59 14.64 10.88
CA ARG A 55 -6.44 13.46 10.00
C ARG A 55 -5.54 12.37 10.60
N ILE A 56 -4.49 12.76 11.34
CA ILE A 56 -3.61 11.80 12.01
C ILE A 56 -4.33 10.93 13.05
N PHE A 57 -5.32 11.45 13.76
CA PHE A 57 -6.05 10.69 14.78
C PHE A 57 -6.98 9.65 14.15
N GLU A 58 -7.59 9.99 13.01
CA GLU A 58 -8.36 9.05 12.20
C GLU A 58 -7.47 7.93 11.65
N ALA A 59 -6.29 8.27 11.13
CA ALA A 59 -5.33 7.29 10.65
C ALA A 59 -4.80 6.38 11.77
N GLN A 60 -4.50 6.95 12.95
CA GLN A 60 -4.16 6.19 14.15
C GLN A 60 -5.27 5.22 14.55
N ARG A 61 -6.54 5.64 14.48
CA ARG A 61 -7.70 4.79 14.77
C ARG A 61 -7.79 3.62 13.81
N ALA A 62 -7.67 3.90 12.52
CA ALA A 62 -7.69 2.87 11.49
C ALA A 62 -6.55 1.84 11.69
N LEU A 63 -5.34 2.28 12.05
CA LEU A 63 -4.21 1.40 12.34
C LEU A 63 -4.43 0.54 13.59
N ARG A 64 -5.02 1.10 14.66
CA ARG A 64 -5.41 0.34 15.86
C ARG A 64 -6.37 -0.80 15.53
N ASP A 65 -7.26 -0.60 14.57
CA ASP A 65 -8.24 -1.61 14.18
C ASP A 65 -7.68 -2.68 13.23
N VAL A 66 -6.72 -2.30 12.39
CA VAL A 66 -6.16 -3.17 11.35
C VAL A 66 -4.96 -3.98 11.83
N MET A 67 -4.02 -3.35 12.55
CA MET A 67 -2.75 -3.99 12.91
C MET A 67 -2.89 -5.32 13.69
N PRO A 68 -3.82 -5.46 14.66
CA PRO A 68 -4.02 -6.72 15.37
C PRO A 68 -4.44 -7.90 14.47
N LYS A 69 -5.03 -7.62 13.30
CA LYS A 69 -5.48 -8.66 12.34
C LYS A 69 -4.35 -9.07 11.40
N ILE A 70 -3.43 -8.16 11.11
CA ILE A 70 -2.38 -8.33 10.10
C ILE A 70 -1.07 -8.84 10.70
N ALA A 71 -0.59 -8.19 11.76
CA ALA A 71 0.73 -8.47 12.34
C ALA A 71 0.95 -9.93 12.82
N PRO A 72 -0.08 -10.72 13.20
CA PRO A 72 0.11 -12.14 13.50
C PRO A 72 0.45 -12.99 12.28
N ASN A 73 0.04 -12.56 11.08
CA ASN A 73 0.17 -13.33 9.85
C ASN A 73 1.27 -12.79 8.91
N ARG A 74 1.90 -11.66 9.27
CA ARG A 74 2.88 -10.97 8.43
C ARG A 74 3.87 -10.18 9.28
N ARG A 75 5.15 -10.22 8.89
CA ARG A 75 6.17 -9.33 9.46
C ARG A 75 5.97 -7.91 8.94
N ILE A 76 5.84 -6.96 9.86
CA ILE A 76 5.58 -5.55 9.54
C ILE A 76 6.73 -4.70 10.08
N GLY A 77 7.24 -3.80 9.25
CA GLY A 77 8.11 -2.71 9.65
C GLY A 77 7.44 -1.36 9.44
N LEU A 78 8.05 -0.32 9.97
CA LEU A 78 7.49 1.03 9.98
C LEU A 78 8.57 2.07 9.70
N ILE A 79 8.30 2.90 8.69
CA ILE A 79 8.96 4.18 8.46
C ILE A 79 7.92 5.28 8.63
N VAL A 80 8.32 6.35 9.28
CA VAL A 80 7.53 7.59 9.37
C VAL A 80 8.31 8.70 8.68
N TYR A 81 7.64 9.58 7.95
CA TYR A 81 8.24 10.82 7.49
C TYR A 81 7.41 12.04 7.85
N GLY A 82 8.01 13.22 7.83
CA GLY A 82 7.37 14.48 8.20
C GLY A 82 7.98 15.08 9.45
N PRO A 83 7.75 14.48 10.65
CA PRO A 83 8.15 15.08 11.91
C PRO A 83 9.63 15.43 11.93
N LYS A 84 9.97 16.60 12.48
CA LYS A 84 11.37 16.99 12.60
C LYS A 84 12.09 16.03 13.52
N LEU A 85 13.22 15.52 13.07
CA LEU A 85 14.11 14.75 13.92
C LEU A 85 15.00 15.71 14.69
N ALA A 86 15.20 15.44 15.98
CA ALA A 86 16.13 16.21 16.80
C ALA A 86 17.56 16.18 16.20
N SER A 87 17.92 15.08 15.54
CA SER A 87 19.19 14.90 14.82
C SER A 87 19.24 15.60 13.46
N ALA A 88 18.10 15.97 12.88
CA ALA A 88 18.01 16.58 11.55
C ALA A 88 16.83 17.57 11.48
N PRO A 89 17.03 18.83 11.92
CA PRO A 89 15.94 19.80 12.11
C PRO A 89 15.40 20.39 10.79
N GLN A 90 15.96 20.00 9.63
CA GLN A 90 15.48 20.49 8.34
C GLN A 90 14.12 19.87 8.03
N ALA A 91 13.21 20.64 7.43
CA ALA A 91 11.83 20.21 7.18
C ALA A 91 11.70 18.93 6.33
N CYS A 92 12.72 18.60 5.53
CA CYS A 92 12.76 17.43 4.66
C CYS A 92 13.63 16.28 5.18
N ALA A 93 14.27 16.42 6.33
CA ALA A 93 15.15 15.38 6.88
C ALA A 93 14.41 14.42 7.84
N GLY A 94 13.08 14.50 7.88
CA GLY A 94 12.23 13.82 8.86
C GLY A 94 11.92 12.36 8.58
N VAL A 95 12.69 11.64 7.77
CA VAL A 95 12.45 10.21 7.47
C VAL A 95 13.09 9.35 8.56
N ASP A 96 12.26 8.65 9.33
CA ASP A 96 12.66 7.84 10.49
C ASP A 96 12.24 6.38 10.33
N LEU A 97 13.23 5.50 10.25
CA LEU A 97 13.03 4.06 10.37
C LEU A 97 12.82 3.69 11.83
N ARG A 98 11.55 3.51 12.22
CA ARG A 98 11.20 3.08 13.59
C ARG A 98 11.70 1.66 13.85
N PHE A 99 11.43 0.75 12.91
CA PHE A 99 11.93 -0.62 12.93
C PHE A 99 11.70 -1.30 11.57
N GLY A 100 12.60 -2.22 11.21
CA GLY A 100 12.40 -3.11 10.06
C GLY A 100 11.36 -4.21 10.33
N PRO A 101 11.01 -5.03 9.31
CA PRO A 101 9.97 -6.04 9.41
C PRO A 101 10.18 -7.02 10.55
N ARG A 102 9.18 -7.16 11.43
CA ARG A 102 9.24 -8.09 12.57
C ARG A 102 7.88 -8.72 12.87
N PRO A 103 7.83 -9.93 13.45
CA PRO A 103 6.57 -10.54 13.86
C PRO A 103 5.93 -9.72 15.00
N ASP A 104 4.62 -9.87 15.18
CA ASP A 104 3.86 -9.30 16.31
C ASP A 104 4.05 -7.78 16.49
N ALA A 105 4.25 -7.06 15.39
CA ALA A 105 4.55 -5.64 15.40
C ALA A 105 3.35 -4.73 15.73
N ALA A 106 2.14 -5.28 15.91
CA ALA A 106 0.90 -4.48 16.01
C ALA A 106 0.98 -3.38 17.08
N GLN A 107 1.34 -3.75 18.32
CA GLN A 107 1.44 -2.79 19.41
C GLN A 107 2.53 -1.74 19.12
N SER A 108 3.65 -2.16 18.53
CA SER A 108 4.78 -1.26 18.26
C SER A 108 4.48 -0.26 17.15
N VAL A 109 3.71 -0.67 16.13
CA VAL A 109 3.20 0.24 15.11
C VAL A 109 2.25 1.26 15.76
N VAL A 110 1.30 0.79 16.56
CA VAL A 110 0.32 1.66 17.24
C VAL A 110 1.01 2.66 18.17
N ASP A 111 1.95 2.22 18.99
CA ASP A 111 2.67 3.09 19.93
C ASP A 111 3.51 4.14 19.21
N ALA A 112 4.24 3.72 18.15
CA ALA A 112 5.08 4.64 17.38
C ALA A 112 4.26 5.72 16.68
N ILE A 113 3.07 5.38 16.17
CA ILE A 113 2.20 6.32 15.43
C ILE A 113 1.40 7.21 16.41
N ASN A 114 1.01 6.70 17.58
CA ASN A 114 0.37 7.50 18.63
C ASN A 114 1.30 8.58 19.20
N ALA A 115 2.61 8.35 19.18
CA ALA A 115 3.60 9.31 19.63
C ALA A 115 3.95 10.39 18.59
N LEU A 116 3.33 10.36 17.40
CA LEU A 116 3.61 11.33 16.36
C LEU A 116 2.86 12.64 16.58
N GLU A 117 3.61 13.73 16.47
CA GLU A 117 3.08 15.07 16.30
C GLU A 117 3.24 15.46 14.83
N PRO A 118 2.16 15.82 14.11
CA PRO A 118 2.28 16.20 12.71
C PRO A 118 3.13 17.46 12.55
N GLU A 119 4.25 17.36 11.83
CA GLU A 119 5.14 18.49 11.56
C GLU A 119 5.97 18.22 10.30
N GLY A 120 6.62 19.25 9.76
CA GLY A 120 7.56 19.13 8.65
C GLY A 120 6.91 18.85 7.29
N ASN A 121 7.76 18.53 6.32
CA ASN A 121 7.38 18.39 4.91
C ASN A 121 7.27 16.91 4.49
N THR A 122 6.63 16.68 3.36
CA THR A 122 6.26 15.37 2.82
C THR A 122 7.42 14.78 2.00
N ALA A 123 8.41 14.18 2.66
CA ALA A 123 9.56 13.48 2.05
C ALA A 123 9.21 12.04 1.61
N LEU A 124 8.12 11.86 0.87
CA LEU A 124 7.55 10.54 0.59
C LEU A 124 8.44 9.68 -0.31
N THR A 125 9.12 10.27 -1.29
CA THR A 125 9.99 9.55 -2.23
C THR A 125 11.17 8.95 -1.48
N GLU A 126 11.80 9.72 -0.59
CA GLU A 126 12.90 9.24 0.24
C GLU A 126 12.44 8.11 1.18
N ALA A 127 11.29 8.29 1.82
CA ALA A 127 10.73 7.28 2.72
C ALA A 127 10.39 5.95 2.02
N VAL A 128 9.83 6.00 0.80
CA VAL A 128 9.56 4.80 0.01
C VAL A 128 10.85 4.15 -0.48
N SER A 129 11.86 4.93 -0.87
CA SER A 129 13.17 4.40 -1.25
C SER A 129 13.81 3.66 -0.07
N MET A 130 13.81 4.27 1.12
CA MET A 130 14.34 3.66 2.33
C MET A 130 13.58 2.38 2.70
N ALA A 131 12.25 2.35 2.52
CA ALA A 131 11.44 1.15 2.75
C ALA A 131 11.83 0.01 1.81
N ALA A 132 12.10 0.31 0.54
CA ALA A 132 12.57 -0.68 -0.43
C ALA A 132 13.95 -1.23 -0.05
N ASP A 133 14.87 -0.37 0.36
CA ASP A 133 16.20 -0.78 0.81
C ASP A 133 16.12 -1.69 2.06
N VAL A 134 15.26 -1.36 3.04
CA VAL A 134 15.02 -2.19 4.24
C VAL A 134 14.42 -3.55 3.90
N LEU A 135 13.66 -3.65 2.81
CA LEU A 135 13.10 -4.91 2.32
C LEU A 135 14.07 -5.72 1.46
N ASP A 136 15.30 -5.24 1.23
CA ASP A 136 16.26 -5.84 0.30
C ASP A 136 15.65 -6.07 -1.09
N TYR A 137 14.97 -5.05 -1.64
CA TYR A 137 14.11 -5.14 -2.83
C TYR A 137 14.76 -5.76 -4.09
N ARG A 138 16.09 -5.78 -4.16
CA ARG A 138 16.88 -6.40 -5.26
C ARG A 138 17.11 -7.90 -5.09
N VAL A 139 16.76 -8.47 -3.94
CA VAL A 139 17.10 -9.85 -3.56
C VAL A 139 15.87 -10.69 -3.27
N LYS A 140 14.78 -10.08 -2.80
CA LYS A 140 13.52 -10.76 -2.51
C LYS A 140 12.30 -9.86 -2.78
N PRO A 141 11.11 -10.45 -2.99
CA PRO A 141 9.86 -9.71 -3.02
C PRO A 141 9.59 -8.99 -1.70
N GLY A 142 8.81 -7.92 -1.77
CA GLY A 142 8.45 -7.11 -0.62
C GLY A 142 7.27 -6.21 -0.91
N THR A 143 6.52 -5.84 0.12
CA THR A 143 5.39 -4.93 -0.01
C THR A 143 5.62 -3.64 0.76
N ILE A 144 5.39 -2.51 0.11
CA ILE A 144 5.41 -1.19 0.75
C ILE A 144 3.99 -0.65 0.69
N VAL A 145 3.45 -0.18 1.81
CA VAL A 145 2.15 0.51 1.82
C VAL A 145 2.37 1.92 2.30
N LEU A 146 2.29 2.86 1.36
CA LEU A 146 2.38 4.29 1.61
C LEU A 146 1.01 4.83 2.00
N ILE A 147 0.92 5.44 3.18
CA ILE A 147 -0.27 6.15 3.66
C ILE A 147 0.11 7.63 3.70
N THR A 148 -0.54 8.45 2.86
CA THR A 148 -0.22 9.89 2.73
C THR A 148 -1.48 10.70 2.47
N ASP A 149 -1.52 11.94 2.95
CA ASP A 149 -2.60 12.88 2.67
C ASP A 149 -2.23 13.96 1.65
N GLY A 150 -1.01 13.89 1.11
CA GLY A 150 -0.40 14.98 0.37
C GLY A 150 0.39 14.58 -0.87
N LYS A 151 1.16 15.55 -1.34
CA LYS A 151 2.10 15.45 -2.45
C LYS A 151 3.52 15.62 -1.91
N GLU A 152 4.48 15.09 -2.66
CA GLU A 152 5.90 15.28 -2.38
C GLU A 152 6.25 16.78 -2.35
N THR A 153 6.84 17.25 -1.23
CA THR A 153 7.22 18.66 -1.04
C THR A 153 8.71 18.85 -0.76
N CYS A 154 9.50 17.78 -0.84
CA CYS A 154 10.95 17.79 -0.61
C CYS A 154 11.78 17.60 -1.89
N GLY A 155 11.14 17.74 -3.06
CA GLY A 155 11.82 17.67 -4.36
C GLY A 155 12.07 16.25 -4.87
N GLY A 156 11.49 15.24 -4.20
CA GLY A 156 11.48 13.88 -4.71
C GLY A 156 10.69 13.71 -6.01
N ALA A 157 10.94 12.61 -6.71
CA ALA A 157 10.25 12.25 -7.95
C ALA A 157 9.63 10.84 -7.82
N PRO A 158 8.40 10.72 -7.28
CA PRO A 158 7.78 9.43 -6.98
C PRO A 158 7.73 8.48 -8.19
N CYS A 159 7.42 9.01 -9.38
CA CYS A 159 7.33 8.20 -10.60
C CYS A 159 8.69 7.80 -11.15
N ALA A 160 9.75 8.58 -10.91
CA ALA A 160 11.09 8.17 -11.27
C ALA A 160 11.57 7.02 -10.35
N LEU A 161 11.27 7.13 -9.05
CA LEU A 161 11.53 6.06 -8.09
C LEU A 161 10.74 4.79 -8.45
N ALA A 162 9.47 4.90 -8.79
CA ALA A 162 8.63 3.77 -9.19
C ALA A 162 9.24 2.99 -10.37
N ASN A 163 9.67 3.70 -11.41
CA ASN A 163 10.37 3.10 -12.55
C ASN A 163 11.68 2.42 -12.13
N HIS A 164 12.44 3.03 -11.20
CA HIS A 164 13.69 2.46 -10.69
C HIS A 164 13.44 1.17 -9.90
N LEU A 165 12.45 1.15 -9.01
CA LEU A 165 12.06 -0.03 -8.24
C LEU A 165 11.57 -1.15 -9.15
N TYR A 166 10.81 -0.83 -10.20
CA TYR A 166 10.37 -1.80 -11.20
C TYR A 166 11.55 -2.38 -12.01
N ALA A 167 12.52 -1.54 -12.38
CA ALA A 167 13.66 -1.96 -13.20
C ALA A 167 14.69 -2.81 -12.44
N GLU A 168 14.90 -2.52 -11.15
CA GLU A 168 15.95 -3.16 -10.35
C GLU A 168 15.45 -4.20 -9.33
N GLY A 169 14.15 -4.22 -9.03
CA GLY A 169 13.58 -5.06 -7.99
C GLY A 169 13.15 -6.46 -8.44
N ILE A 170 13.26 -7.44 -7.54
CA ILE A 170 12.68 -8.78 -7.71
C ILE A 170 11.28 -8.76 -7.09
N GLU A 171 10.34 -8.06 -7.72
CA GLU A 171 8.92 -8.01 -7.32
C GLU A 171 8.63 -7.21 -6.03
N THR A 172 9.15 -5.98 -5.96
CA THR A 172 8.73 -5.04 -4.91
C THR A 172 7.50 -4.27 -5.32
N THR A 173 6.43 -4.47 -4.57
CA THR A 173 5.12 -3.85 -4.82
C THR A 173 4.90 -2.70 -3.86
N VAL A 174 4.65 -1.49 -4.39
CA VAL A 174 4.22 -0.34 -3.61
C VAL A 174 2.71 -0.17 -3.77
N HIS A 175 1.95 -0.19 -2.67
CA HIS A 175 0.57 0.28 -2.64
C HIS A 175 0.53 1.70 -2.08
N VAL A 176 -0.46 2.48 -2.50
CA VAL A 176 -0.62 3.87 -2.07
C VAL A 176 -2.05 4.11 -1.63
N ILE A 177 -2.20 4.56 -0.38
CA ILE A 177 -3.46 5.02 0.17
C ILE A 177 -3.36 6.54 0.32
N GLY A 178 -4.09 7.24 -0.54
CA GLY A 178 -4.27 8.68 -0.43
C GLY A 178 -5.41 8.97 0.54
N TYR A 179 -5.12 9.46 1.75
CA TYR A 179 -6.14 9.75 2.76
C TYR A 179 -6.55 11.22 2.75
N LYS A 180 -7.81 11.54 2.44
CA LYS A 180 -8.34 12.92 2.37
C LYS A 180 -7.45 13.87 1.54
N VAL A 181 -6.83 13.32 0.48
CA VAL A 181 -6.00 14.09 -0.46
C VAL A 181 -6.85 15.23 -1.03
N ARG A 182 -6.24 16.40 -1.23
CA ARG A 182 -6.90 17.53 -1.88
C ARG A 182 -6.14 17.90 -3.15
N GLY A 183 -6.87 18.09 -4.25
CA GLY A 183 -6.33 18.70 -5.46
C GLY A 183 -6.06 20.19 -5.21
N GLU A 184 -4.92 20.70 -5.66
CA GLU A 184 -4.66 22.14 -5.58
C GLU A 184 -5.43 22.88 -6.67
N HIS A 185 -5.97 24.05 -6.31
CA HIS A 185 -6.62 25.03 -7.19
C HIS A 185 -5.65 25.79 -8.12
N PHE A 186 -4.36 25.44 -8.18
CA PHE A 186 -3.38 26.16 -8.99
C PHE A 186 -3.33 25.62 -10.43
N HIS A 187 -4.20 26.16 -11.27
CA HIS A 187 -4.12 26.08 -12.72
C HIS A 187 -2.78 26.65 -13.22
N TRP A 188 -2.01 25.85 -13.96
CA TRP A 188 -0.99 26.34 -14.87
C TRP A 188 -1.66 26.74 -16.20
N PRO A 189 -1.38 27.91 -16.80
CA PRO A 189 -2.04 28.29 -18.05
C PRO A 189 -1.50 27.42 -19.19
N GLY A 190 -2.32 26.48 -19.67
CA GLY A 190 -2.00 25.61 -20.80
C GLY A 190 -2.50 24.17 -20.70
N GLU A 191 -3.01 23.75 -19.54
CA GLU A 191 -3.61 22.43 -19.37
C GLU A 191 -5.11 22.50 -19.59
N SER A 192 -5.61 21.76 -20.58
CA SER A 192 -6.97 21.84 -21.09
C SER A 192 -8.03 21.61 -20.00
N ASP A 193 -8.96 22.56 -19.92
CA ASP A 193 -10.18 22.52 -19.12
C ASP A 193 -10.89 21.16 -19.22
N GLY A 194 -10.95 20.39 -18.12
CA GLY A 194 -11.74 19.17 -18.16
C GLY A 194 -11.81 18.25 -16.94
N ASP A 195 -10.97 18.40 -15.90
CA ASP A 195 -11.01 17.41 -14.79
C ASP A 195 -10.80 18.05 -13.41
N TYR A 196 -11.78 18.87 -13.01
CA TYR A 196 -11.94 19.41 -11.65
C TYR A 196 -12.17 18.34 -10.56
N ALA A 197 -12.11 17.04 -10.91
CA ALA A 197 -12.41 15.91 -10.03
C ALA A 197 -11.19 14.98 -9.76
N ARG A 198 -10.02 15.23 -10.35
CA ARG A 198 -8.83 14.38 -10.09
C ARG A 198 -8.13 14.75 -8.79
N THR A 199 -8.67 14.21 -7.71
CA THR A 199 -8.05 14.13 -6.39
C THR A 199 -7.06 12.95 -6.30
N ASP A 200 -6.31 12.68 -7.38
CA ASP A 200 -5.32 11.63 -7.39
C ASP A 200 -4.00 12.17 -6.82
N SER A 201 -3.43 11.50 -5.82
CA SER A 201 -2.08 11.83 -5.35
C SER A 201 -1.08 11.67 -6.50
N THR A 202 -0.10 12.56 -6.57
CA THR A 202 1.04 12.44 -7.49
C THR A 202 1.85 11.17 -7.23
N ALA A 203 1.66 10.52 -6.08
CA ALA A 203 2.23 9.23 -5.73
C ALA A 203 1.56 8.02 -6.41
N LYS A 204 0.41 8.19 -7.12
CA LYS A 204 -0.32 7.09 -7.78
C LYS A 204 0.55 6.23 -8.70
N CYS A 205 1.54 6.85 -9.35
CA CYS A 205 2.47 6.15 -10.23
C CYS A 205 3.34 5.10 -9.51
N LEU A 206 3.65 5.29 -8.21
CA LEU A 206 4.31 4.27 -7.40
C LEU A 206 3.52 2.98 -7.48
N ALA A 207 2.22 3.04 -7.20
CA ALA A 207 1.36 1.87 -7.29
C ALA A 207 1.28 1.28 -8.70
N THR A 208 0.91 2.10 -9.69
CA THR A 208 0.64 1.57 -11.03
C THR A 208 1.88 0.98 -11.71
N GLN A 209 3.08 1.49 -11.44
CA GLN A 209 4.30 1.04 -12.10
C GLN A 209 4.93 -0.17 -11.38
N THR A 210 4.74 -0.29 -10.06
CA THR A 210 5.24 -1.46 -9.31
C THR A 210 4.19 -2.59 -9.21
N GLY A 211 3.07 -2.49 -9.93
CA GLY A 211 2.01 -3.51 -9.90
C GLY A 211 1.15 -3.51 -8.64
N GLY A 212 1.18 -2.44 -7.85
CA GLY A 212 0.37 -2.27 -6.65
C GLY A 212 -0.94 -1.53 -6.91
N GLU A 213 -1.65 -1.25 -5.82
CA GLU A 213 -2.97 -0.60 -5.85
C GLU A 213 -2.89 0.84 -5.34
N TYR A 214 -3.62 1.75 -5.98
CA TYR A 214 -3.88 3.09 -5.47
C TYR A 214 -5.34 3.19 -5.04
N VAL A 215 -5.56 3.61 -3.79
CA VAL A 215 -6.90 3.90 -3.25
C VAL A 215 -6.93 5.31 -2.70
N ASN A 216 -7.92 6.09 -3.10
CA ASN A 216 -8.29 7.32 -2.41
C ASN A 216 -9.32 6.97 -1.33
N ALA A 217 -9.01 7.29 -0.08
CA ALA A 217 -9.87 7.09 1.08
C ALA A 217 -10.24 8.44 1.70
N GLU A 218 -11.53 8.71 1.86
CA GLU A 218 -12.06 9.94 2.46
C GLU A 218 -12.58 9.71 3.89
N THR A 219 -12.77 8.44 4.30
CA THR A 219 -13.30 8.06 5.62
C THR A 219 -12.39 7.05 6.33
N VAL A 220 -12.51 6.95 7.66
CA VAL A 220 -11.80 5.95 8.47
C VAL A 220 -12.11 4.53 7.97
N ASP A 221 -13.37 4.22 7.66
CA ASP A 221 -13.76 2.89 7.17
C ASP A 221 -13.09 2.55 5.83
N GLN A 222 -12.99 3.52 4.91
CA GLN A 222 -12.30 3.33 3.63
C GLN A 222 -10.79 3.12 3.83
N LEU A 223 -10.20 3.84 4.79
CA LEU A 223 -8.79 3.66 5.17
C LEU A 223 -8.55 2.27 5.77
N ILE A 224 -9.44 1.81 6.65
CA ILE A 224 -9.42 0.45 7.23
C ILE A 224 -9.54 -0.60 6.12
N GLU A 225 -10.48 -0.45 5.18
CA GLU A 225 -10.67 -1.38 4.07
C GLU A 225 -9.42 -1.44 3.18
N ALA A 226 -8.87 -0.29 2.81
CA ALA A 226 -7.66 -0.21 1.99
C ALA A 226 -6.46 -0.89 2.66
N MET A 227 -6.23 -0.63 3.96
CA MET A 227 -5.14 -1.28 4.69
C MET A 227 -5.36 -2.79 4.83
N ASN A 228 -6.56 -3.25 5.13
CA ASN A 228 -6.84 -4.70 5.17
C ASN A 228 -6.58 -5.37 3.82
N ARG A 229 -6.94 -4.72 2.71
CA ARG A 229 -6.73 -5.24 1.36
C ARG A 229 -5.24 -5.28 0.97
N MET A 230 -4.49 -4.23 1.29
CA MET A 230 -3.10 -4.06 0.81
C MET A 230 -2.04 -4.67 1.74
N LEU A 231 -2.27 -4.64 3.05
CA LEU A 231 -1.37 -5.23 4.04
C LEU A 231 -1.79 -6.64 4.44
N GLY A 232 -3.10 -6.91 4.38
CA GLY A 232 -3.67 -8.15 4.85
C GLY A 232 -3.41 -9.29 3.88
N CYS A 233 -3.66 -10.47 4.40
CA CYS A 233 -3.47 -11.70 3.68
C CYS A 233 -4.85 -12.22 3.37
N ASN A 234 -5.21 -12.23 2.10
CA ASN A 234 -6.38 -12.96 1.62
C ASN A 234 -6.10 -14.46 1.73
N LEU A 235 -5.93 -14.92 2.97
CA LEU A 235 -6.15 -16.29 3.37
C LEU A 235 -7.67 -16.42 3.37
N LEU A 236 -8.23 -16.70 2.20
CA LEU A 236 -9.62 -17.14 2.08
C LEU A 236 -9.75 -18.38 2.97
N PHE A 237 -10.55 -18.27 4.03
CA PHE A 237 -11.10 -19.43 4.73
C PHE A 237 -12.13 -20.12 3.84
#